data_AF-A0A7N4PKB2-F1
#
_entry.id   AF-A0A7N4PKB2-F1
#
_cell.length_a   1.000
_cell.length_b   1.000
_cell.length_c   1.000
_cell.angle_alpha   90.00
_cell.angle_beta   90.00
_cell.angle_gamma   90.00
#
_symmetry.space_group_name_H-M   'P 1'
#
loop_
_entity.id
_entity.type
_entity.pdbx_description
1 polymer ?
#
loop_
_entity_poly.entity_id
_entity_poly.type
_entity_poly.pdbx_seq_one_letter_code
_entity_poly.pdbx_strand_id
1 'polypeptide(L)'
;MLGLSRDLNDDHWLIEKTFEEEHIDYPKSQHLFRYCNAMMLLRKIRNPINTCKQKHTFIHEKIETLVSICKNFTTLTTCKYPSRMDCHQSQVKFQLTVCKLIEGTKFPGCKYNSQTKFKSILFNCDELGPVYLHGIVEDF
;
A
#
# COMPACT_ATOMS: atom_id res chain seq x y z
N MET A 1 -30.12 -40.39 -7.53
CA MET A 1 -28.74 -40.48 -8.04
C MET A 1 -28.12 -39.10 -7.83
N LEU A 2 -27.52 -38.85 -6.67
CA LEU A 2 -26.10 -39.07 -6.29
C LEU A 2 -25.11 -38.23 -7.12
N GLY A 3 -24.40 -37.34 -6.41
CA GLY A 3 -23.12 -36.72 -6.78
C GLY A 3 -23.23 -35.58 -7.78
N LEU A 4 -22.71 -34.38 -7.55
CA LEU A 4 -21.42 -34.11 -6.95
C LEU A 4 -21.50 -32.95 -5.96
N SER A 5 -21.00 -33.24 -4.75
CA SER A 5 -20.39 -32.28 -3.83
C SER A 5 -19.63 -31.23 -4.62
N ARG A 6 -20.11 -29.97 -4.63
CA ARG A 6 -19.20 -28.85 -4.85
C ARG A 6 -18.48 -28.68 -3.53
N ASP A 7 -17.23 -29.08 -3.52
CA ASP A 7 -16.35 -29.05 -2.36
C ASP A 7 -16.38 -27.66 -1.74
N LEU A 8 -17.03 -27.59 -0.59
CA LEU A 8 -16.97 -26.48 0.35
C LEU A 8 -15.55 -26.44 0.92
N ASN A 9 -14.57 -25.87 0.20
CA ASN A 9 -13.29 -25.43 0.78
C ASN A 9 -12.32 -24.63 -0.13
N ASP A 10 -12.72 -24.15 -1.31
CA ASP A 10 -11.79 -23.45 -2.23
C ASP A 10 -11.97 -21.92 -2.33
N ASP A 11 -12.67 -21.31 -1.36
CA ASP A 11 -12.77 -19.85 -1.20
C ASP A 11 -12.28 -19.41 0.19
N HIS A 12 -11.08 -19.87 0.55
CA HIS A 12 -10.31 -19.32 1.66
C HIS A 12 -9.92 -17.88 1.27
N TRP A 13 -10.84 -16.96 1.57
CA TRP A 13 -10.72 -15.51 1.58
C TRP A 13 -9.26 -15.04 1.47
N LEU A 14 -8.96 -14.30 0.39
CA LEU A 14 -7.82 -13.39 0.37
C LEU A 14 -7.93 -12.53 1.63
N ILE A 15 -7.13 -12.81 2.66
CA ILE A 15 -7.02 -11.92 3.82
C ILE A 15 -6.60 -10.58 3.24
N GLU A 16 -7.53 -9.63 3.22
CA GLU A 16 -7.27 -8.27 2.78
C GLU A 16 -6.28 -7.67 3.77
N LYS A 17 -5.10 -7.31 3.27
CA LYS A 17 -4.07 -6.74 4.15
C LYS A 17 -4.50 -5.35 4.57
N THR A 18 -4.22 -5.04 5.82
CA THR A 18 -4.40 -3.69 6.34
C THR A 18 -3.47 -2.71 5.64
N PHE A 19 -3.82 -1.42 5.67
CA PHE A 19 -2.95 -0.35 5.20
C PHE A 19 -1.56 -0.42 5.84
N GLU A 20 -1.50 -0.74 7.14
CA GLU A 20 -0.25 -0.86 7.89
C GLU A 20 0.63 -1.98 7.34
N GLU A 21 0.07 -3.17 7.17
CA GLU A 21 0.78 -4.33 6.61
C GLU A 21 1.26 -4.10 5.17
N GLU A 22 0.51 -3.34 4.38
CA GLU A 22 0.86 -3.04 2.99
C GLU A 22 1.90 -1.92 2.87
N HIS A 23 1.76 -0.85 3.64
CA HIS A 23 2.43 0.42 3.37
C HIS A 23 3.39 0.89 4.46
N ILE A 24 3.27 0.43 5.72
CA ILE A 24 4.11 0.93 6.81
C ILE A 24 5.36 0.05 7.00
N ASP A 25 6.53 0.69 6.95
CA ASP A 25 7.84 0.11 7.28
C ASP A 25 8.61 1.08 8.18
N TYR A 26 8.30 1.04 9.48
CA TYR A 26 8.90 1.89 10.49
C TYR A 26 9.37 1.08 11.72
N PRO A 27 10.64 1.25 12.18
CA PRO A 27 11.71 1.96 11.49
C PRO A 27 12.02 1.31 10.13
N LYS A 28 12.57 2.09 9.19
CA LYS A 28 12.88 1.58 7.85
C LYS A 28 13.77 0.32 7.92
N SER A 29 13.33 -0.75 7.27
CA SER A 29 14.08 -1.99 7.19
C SER A 29 15.41 -1.79 6.43
N GLN A 30 16.50 -2.32 7.00
CA GLN A 30 17.85 -2.18 6.43
C GLN A 30 18.13 -3.25 5.37
N HIS A 31 17.80 -2.94 4.12
CA HIS A 31 18.04 -3.81 2.96
C HIS A 31 18.76 -3.04 1.86
N LEU A 32 20.07 -2.84 2.02
CA LEU A 32 20.90 -2.11 1.07
C LEU A 32 20.82 -2.75 -0.33
N PHE A 33 20.55 -1.93 -1.35
CA PHE A 33 20.47 -2.28 -2.78
C PHE A 33 19.30 -3.15 -3.27
N ARG A 34 18.53 -3.81 -2.38
CA ARG A 34 17.40 -4.67 -2.78
C ARG A 34 16.12 -4.45 -1.98
N TYR A 35 16.00 -3.30 -1.31
CA TYR A 35 14.86 -2.97 -0.45
C TYR A 35 13.51 -3.33 -1.08
N CYS A 36 13.19 -2.82 -2.28
CA CYS A 36 11.89 -3.09 -2.88
C CYS A 36 11.68 -4.57 -3.23
N ASN A 37 12.69 -5.25 -3.78
CA ASN A 37 12.56 -6.69 -4.07
C ASN A 37 12.30 -7.50 -2.80
N ALA A 38 13.02 -7.18 -1.71
CA ALA A 38 12.86 -7.84 -0.43
C ALA A 38 11.49 -7.55 0.20
N MET A 39 11.10 -6.28 0.29
CA MET A 39 9.86 -5.87 0.96
C MET A 39 8.60 -6.27 0.20
N MET A 40 8.61 -6.17 -1.13
CA MET A 40 7.49 -6.65 -1.96
C MET A 40 7.28 -8.15 -1.79
N LEU A 41 8.36 -8.93 -1.67
CA LEU A 41 8.30 -10.38 -1.41
C LEU A 41 7.82 -10.68 0.01
N LEU A 42 8.46 -10.07 1.02
CA LEU A 42 8.18 -10.29 2.44
C LEU A 42 6.73 -9.96 2.79
N ARG A 43 6.24 -8.82 2.29
CA ARG A 43 4.86 -8.36 2.51
C ARG A 43 3.88 -8.91 1.47
N LYS A 44 4.30 -9.83 0.59
CA LYS A 44 3.47 -10.43 -0.48
C LYS A 44 2.66 -9.38 -1.26
N ILE A 45 3.29 -8.28 -1.66
CA ILE A 45 2.64 -7.18 -2.36
C ILE A 45 2.51 -7.53 -3.84
N ARG A 46 1.27 -7.71 -4.30
CA ARG A 46 0.91 -8.17 -5.64
C ARG A 46 -0.52 -7.79 -5.96
N ASN A 47 -0.92 -7.90 -7.22
CA ASN A 47 -2.32 -7.76 -7.62
C ASN A 47 -3.14 -9.06 -7.33
N PRO A 48 -4.48 -9.01 -7.39
CA PRO A 48 -5.38 -10.14 -7.05
C PRO A 48 -5.12 -11.45 -7.79
N ILE A 49 -4.51 -11.41 -8.98
CA ILE A 49 -4.16 -12.60 -9.80
C ILE A 49 -2.66 -12.91 -9.81
N ASN A 50 -1.94 -12.57 -8.74
CA ASN A 50 -0.49 -12.76 -8.60
C ASN A 50 0.35 -12.02 -9.66
N THR A 51 -0.16 -10.99 -10.31
CA THR A 51 0.64 -10.16 -11.21
C THR A 51 1.43 -9.11 -10.44
N CYS A 52 2.57 -8.69 -11.01
CA CYS A 52 3.40 -7.66 -10.42
C CYS A 52 2.65 -6.32 -10.34
N LYS A 53 2.66 -5.66 -9.17
CA LYS A 53 2.25 -4.25 -9.09
C LYS A 53 3.25 -3.39 -9.86
N GLN A 54 2.78 -2.43 -10.65
CA GLN A 54 3.65 -1.51 -11.40
C GLN A 54 4.38 -0.53 -10.49
N LYS A 55 3.69 -0.06 -9.45
CA LYS A 55 4.21 0.87 -8.44
C LYS A 55 3.66 0.49 -7.08
N HIS A 56 4.48 0.60 -6.04
CA HIS A 56 4.08 0.50 -4.64
C HIS A 56 4.90 1.48 -3.81
N THR A 57 4.34 1.94 -2.69
CA THR A 57 5.02 2.91 -1.82
C THR A 57 5.02 2.38 -0.40
N PHE A 58 6.21 2.33 0.20
CA PHE A 58 6.40 2.14 1.63
C PHE A 58 6.63 3.50 2.30
N ILE A 59 6.01 3.69 3.46
CA ILE A 59 6.05 4.88 4.29
C ILE A 59 6.87 4.54 5.53
N HIS A 60 7.90 5.34 5.79
CA HIS A 60 8.80 5.16 6.93
C HIS A 60 8.40 6.08 8.07
N GLU A 61 7.18 5.88 8.55
CA GLU A 61 6.60 6.61 9.68
C GLU A 61 5.69 5.67 10.48
N LYS A 62 5.52 5.95 11.76
CA LYS A 62 4.55 5.30 12.65
C LYS A 62 3.13 5.42 12.11
N ILE A 63 2.34 4.34 12.19
CA ILE A 63 0.94 4.34 11.79
C ILE A 63 0.11 5.36 12.59
N GLU A 64 0.46 5.59 13.86
CA GLU A 64 -0.21 6.53 14.75
C GLU A 64 -0.15 7.96 14.22
N THR A 65 0.93 8.32 13.53
CA THR A 65 1.07 9.62 12.87
C THR A 65 0.01 9.78 11.78
N LEU A 66 -0.23 8.76 10.97
CA LEU A 66 -1.26 8.80 9.92
C LEU A 66 -2.67 8.76 10.51
N VAL A 67 -2.90 7.98 11.55
CA VAL A 67 -4.17 7.98 12.30
C VAL A 67 -4.48 9.37 12.86
N SER A 68 -3.48 10.10 13.35
CA SER A 68 -3.68 11.48 13.82
C SER A 68 -4.07 12.44 12.68
N ILE A 69 -3.56 12.22 11.46
CA ILE A 69 -3.94 13.00 10.27
C ILE A 69 -5.39 12.72 9.89
N CYS A 70 -5.83 11.47 9.92
CA CYS A 70 -7.24 11.12 9.66
C CYS A 70 -8.21 11.87 10.59
N LYS A 71 -7.80 12.15 11.84
CA LYS A 71 -8.62 12.86 12.82
C LYS A 71 -8.55 14.39 12.70
N ASN A 72 -7.72 14.92 11.80
CA ASN A 72 -7.54 16.36 11.62
C ASN A 72 -8.28 16.88 10.39
N PHE A 73 -9.38 17.61 10.62
CA PHE A 73 -10.21 18.21 9.57
C PHE A 73 -9.45 19.17 8.63
N THR A 74 -8.34 19.80 9.06
CA THR A 74 -7.56 20.69 8.18
C THR A 74 -6.78 19.94 7.08
N THR A 75 -6.77 18.61 7.14
CA THR A 75 -6.09 17.76 6.16
C THR A 75 -7.06 17.14 5.15
N LEU A 76 -8.37 17.32 5.36
CA LEU A 76 -9.41 16.90 4.43
C LEU A 76 -9.23 17.59 3.08
N THR A 77 -9.41 16.82 2.02
CA THR A 77 -9.35 17.29 0.64
C THR A 77 -10.33 16.51 -0.23
N THR A 78 -10.62 17.03 -1.41
CA THR A 78 -11.40 16.29 -2.41
C THR A 78 -10.58 15.14 -2.95
N CYS A 79 -11.16 13.94 -2.97
CA CYS A 79 -10.57 12.79 -3.64
C CYS A 79 -10.47 13.04 -5.15
N LYS A 80 -9.38 12.58 -5.77
CA LYS A 80 -9.21 12.63 -7.23
C LYS A 80 -10.26 11.79 -7.98
N TYR A 81 -10.73 10.71 -7.36
CA TYR A 81 -11.80 9.86 -7.86
C TYR A 81 -12.96 9.85 -6.87
N PRO A 82 -14.21 9.70 -7.31
CA PRO A 82 -15.35 9.56 -6.42
C PRO A 82 -15.09 8.44 -5.41
N SER A 83 -15.02 8.81 -4.14
CA SER A 83 -14.85 7.89 -3.01
C SER A 83 -15.98 8.15 -2.04
N ARG A 84 -16.45 7.10 -1.36
CA ARG A 84 -17.37 7.23 -0.21
C ARG A 84 -16.63 7.60 1.07
N MET A 85 -15.30 7.69 1.01
CA MET A 85 -14.41 7.89 2.15
C MET A 85 -13.70 9.23 2.01
N ASP A 86 -13.44 9.86 3.15
CA ASP A 86 -12.73 11.13 3.19
C ASP A 86 -11.29 10.97 2.72
N CYS A 87 -10.85 11.86 1.82
CA CYS A 87 -9.46 11.94 1.41
C CYS A 87 -8.70 12.93 2.28
N HIS A 88 -7.49 12.54 2.63
CA HIS A 88 -6.58 13.37 3.39
C HIS A 88 -5.29 13.56 2.62
N GLN A 89 -4.81 14.81 2.58
CA GLN A 89 -3.48 15.14 2.12
C GLN A 89 -2.59 15.45 3.32
N SER A 90 -1.44 14.78 3.42
CA SER A 90 -0.52 15.06 4.52
C SER A 90 0.12 16.46 4.37
N GLN A 91 -0.07 17.31 5.38
CA GLN A 91 0.57 18.64 5.44
C GLN A 91 2.07 18.52 5.71
N VAL A 92 2.48 17.46 6.40
CA VAL A 92 3.88 17.08 6.57
C VAL A 92 4.35 16.14 5.46
N LYS A 93 5.66 16.13 5.22
CA LYS A 93 6.33 15.22 4.29
C LYS A 93 6.86 14.01 5.06
N PHE A 94 6.76 12.83 4.45
CA PHE A 94 7.28 11.59 5.00
C PHE A 94 8.48 11.10 4.22
N GLN A 95 9.36 10.35 4.88
CA GLN A 95 10.37 9.55 4.20
C GLN A 95 9.68 8.32 3.59
N LEU A 96 9.83 8.14 2.29
CA LEU A 96 9.16 7.09 1.51
C LEU A 96 10.18 6.27 0.74
N THR A 97 9.83 5.02 0.44
CA THR A 97 10.47 4.25 -0.63
C THR A 97 9.43 3.87 -1.67
N VAL A 98 9.60 4.37 -2.90
CA VAL A 98 8.77 4.03 -4.05
C VAL A 98 9.41 2.87 -4.81
N CYS A 99 8.69 1.77 -4.92
CA CYS A 99 9.05 0.59 -5.67
C CYS A 99 8.43 0.66 -7.05
N LYS A 100 9.25 0.78 -8.09
CA LYS A 100 8.80 0.78 -9.50
C LYS A 100 9.23 -0.49 -10.19
N LEU A 101 8.29 -1.19 -10.82
CA LEU A 101 8.57 -2.41 -11.57
C LEU A 101 9.57 -2.10 -12.69
N ILE A 102 10.60 -2.92 -12.82
CA ILE A 102 11.56 -2.87 -13.93
C ILE A 102 11.46 -4.09 -14.83
N GLU A 103 11.07 -5.25 -14.27
CA GLU A 103 11.01 -6.51 -15.00
C GLU A 103 10.08 -7.50 -14.31
N GLY A 104 9.52 -8.43 -15.08
CA GLY A 104 8.63 -9.49 -14.60
C GLY A 104 7.16 -9.15 -14.75
N THR A 105 6.33 -10.19 -14.84
CA THR A 105 4.87 -10.06 -15.01
C THR A 105 4.09 -10.76 -13.91
N LYS A 106 4.66 -11.81 -13.32
CA LYS A 106 4.06 -12.61 -12.24
C LYS A 106 4.96 -12.66 -11.01
N PHE A 107 4.35 -12.54 -9.84
CA PHE A 107 4.96 -12.76 -8.54
C PHE A 107 5.30 -14.25 -8.34
N PRO A 108 6.44 -14.62 -7.72
CA PRO A 108 7.44 -13.75 -7.07
C PRO A 108 8.57 -13.24 -7.98
N GLY A 109 8.53 -13.48 -9.29
CA GLY A 109 9.58 -13.11 -10.24
C GLY A 109 9.67 -11.62 -10.61
N CYS A 110 9.06 -10.74 -9.80
CA CYS A 110 9.02 -9.30 -10.05
C CYS A 110 10.33 -8.65 -9.60
N LYS A 111 10.92 -7.78 -10.43
CA LYS A 111 12.08 -6.95 -10.07
C LYS A 111 11.69 -5.49 -10.00
N TYR A 112 12.15 -4.80 -8.98
CA TYR A 112 11.79 -3.43 -8.64
C TYR A 112 13.01 -2.55 -8.42
N ASN A 113 12.96 -1.34 -8.96
CA ASN A 113 13.85 -0.25 -8.59
C ASN A 113 13.34 0.44 -7.31
N SER A 114 14.25 0.79 -6.40
CA SER A 114 13.94 1.46 -5.13
C SER A 114 14.26 2.95 -5.23
N GLN A 115 13.28 3.82 -5.02
CA GLN A 115 13.47 5.28 -5.06
C GLN A 115 13.10 5.90 -3.72
N THR A 116 14.08 6.44 -2.99
CA THR A 116 13.82 7.18 -1.76
C THR A 116 13.25 8.56 -2.09
N LYS A 117 12.19 8.97 -1.39
CA LYS A 117 11.53 10.27 -1.56
C LYS A 117 11.23 10.88 -0.19
N PHE A 118 11.13 12.22 -0.14
CA PHE A 118 10.64 12.95 1.03
C PHE A 118 9.50 13.87 0.60
N LYS A 119 8.26 13.40 0.71
CA LYS A 119 7.09 14.02 0.05
C LYS A 119 5.80 13.82 0.86
N SER A 120 4.80 14.63 0.56
CA SER A 120 3.44 14.48 1.08
C SER A 120 2.69 13.37 0.33
N ILE A 121 1.71 12.76 0.99
CA ILE A 121 0.90 11.67 0.45
C ILE A 121 -0.59 12.03 0.43
N LEU A 122 -1.32 11.37 -0.46
CA LEU A 122 -2.78 11.41 -0.56
C LEU A 122 -3.34 10.02 -0.26
N PHE A 123 -4.28 9.92 0.67
CA PHE A 123 -4.85 8.64 1.13
C PHE A 123 -6.27 8.82 1.65
N ASN A 124 -7.05 7.73 1.69
CA ASN A 124 -8.36 7.72 2.33
C ASN A 124 -8.25 7.27 3.79
N CYS A 125 -9.15 7.81 4.61
CA CYS A 125 -9.35 7.37 5.98
C CYS A 125 -10.76 6.79 6.17
N ASP A 126 -10.89 5.85 7.10
CA ASP A 126 -12.14 5.48 7.74
C ASP A 126 -12.14 5.93 9.21
N GLU A 127 -13.10 5.42 10.00
CA GLU A 127 -13.21 5.71 11.43
C GLU A 127 -11.99 5.24 12.25
N LEU A 128 -11.25 4.24 11.78
CA LEU A 128 -10.14 3.62 12.49
C LEU A 128 -8.78 4.17 12.03
N GLY A 129 -8.65 4.62 10.79
CA GLY A 129 -7.41 5.19 10.28
C GLY A 129 -7.27 5.13 8.76
N PRO A 130 -6.04 5.13 8.23
CA PRO A 130 -5.82 5.09 6.79
C PRO A 130 -6.19 3.71 6.23
N VAL A 131 -6.89 3.69 5.09
CA VAL A 131 -7.34 2.44 4.44
C VAL A 131 -6.80 2.26 3.03
N TYR A 132 -6.49 3.34 2.33
CA TYR A 132 -6.08 3.28 0.93
C TYR A 132 -5.11 4.40 0.59
N LEU A 133 -3.96 4.05 0.01
CA LEU A 133 -2.96 5.02 -0.45
C LEU A 133 -3.17 5.32 -1.93
N HIS A 134 -3.56 6.56 -2.26
CA HIS A 134 -3.58 6.99 -3.66
C HIS A 134 -2.17 7.16 -4.22
N GLY A 135 -1.27 7.79 -3.45
CA GLY A 135 0.12 8.00 -3.86
C GLY A 135 0.77 9.25 -3.27
N ILE A 136 1.78 9.75 -3.97
CA ILE A 136 2.50 10.98 -3.61
C ILE A 136 1.78 12.15 -4.28
N VAL A 137 1.59 13.27 -3.56
CA VAL A 137 0.81 14.42 -4.05
C VAL A 137 1.29 14.96 -5.41
N GLU A 138 2.60 15.00 -5.64
CA GLU A 138 3.20 15.49 -6.90
C GLU A 138 3.03 14.51 -8.08
N ASP A 139 2.51 13.30 -7.87
CA ASP A 139 2.18 12.40 -8.97
C ASP A 139 0.88 12.78 -9.70
N PHE A 140 0.15 13.81 -9.24
CA PHE A 140 -1.24 14.08 -9.63
C PHE A 140 -1.54 15.41 -10.27
#